data_AF-A0A497N388-F1
#
_entry.id   AF-A0A497N388-F1
#
_cell.length_a   1.000
_cell.length_b   1.000
_cell.length_c   1.000
_cell.angle_alpha   90.00
_cell.angle_beta   90.00
_cell.angle_gamma   90.00
#
_symmetry.space_group_name_H-M   'P 1'
#
loop_
_entity.id
_entity.type
_entity.pdbx_description
1 polymer ?
#
loop_
_entity_poly.entity_id
_entity_poly.type
_entity_poly.pdbx_seq_one_letter_code
_entity_poly.pdbx_strand_id
1 'polypeptide(L)'
;MISLLEIAERIRNGQKMDPKEWGIGLFKKLQELIIKYDLKQEGPEKFYDVDDAYADALFQAATDLLVEMGVYCITTHRTIRFS
;
A
#
# COMPACT_ATOMS: atom_id res chain seq x y z
N MET A 1 -2.70 15.38 11.23
CA MET A 1 -1.24 15.14 11.26
C MET A 1 -1.01 13.95 12.16
N ILE A 2 -0.52 12.84 11.63
CA ILE A 2 -0.34 11.61 12.41
C ILE A 2 0.99 11.72 13.16
N SER A 3 0.96 11.55 14.48
CA SER A 3 2.17 11.67 15.31
C SER A 3 2.90 10.33 15.47
N LEU A 4 4.19 10.37 15.78
CA LEU A 4 4.95 9.14 16.09
C LEU A 4 4.39 8.40 17.31
N LEU A 5 3.86 9.12 18.30
CA LEU A 5 3.26 8.53 19.49
C LEU A 5 1.99 7.75 19.14
N GLU A 6 1.15 8.32 18.29
CA GLU A 6 -0.06 7.67 17.78
C GLU A 6 0.27 6.40 16.99
N ILE A 7 1.32 6.44 16.15
CA ILE A 7 1.81 5.23 15.46
C ILE A 7 2.28 4.18 16.48
N ALA A 8 3.00 4.57 17.53
CA ALA A 8 3.45 3.64 18.57
C ALA A 8 2.28 2.99 19.34
N GLU A 9 1.17 3.71 19.54
CA GLU A 9 -0.06 3.14 20.11
C GLU A 9 -0.75 2.17 19.15
N ARG A 10 -0.88 2.54 17.87
CA ARG A 10 -1.44 1.65 16.83
C ARG A 10 -0.61 0.38 16.66
N ILE A 11 0.73 0.46 16.77
CA ILE A 11 1.62 -0.72 16.74
C ILE A 11 1.39 -1.65 17.94
N ARG A 12 1.11 -1.10 19.13
CA ARG A 12 0.88 -1.91 20.34
C ARG A 12 -0.49 -2.59 20.33
N ASN A 13 -1.52 -1.88 19.85
CA ASN A 13 -2.92 -2.28 19.98
C ASN A 13 -3.54 -2.81 18.67
N GLY A 14 -2.90 -2.61 17.52
CA GLY A 14 -3.40 -2.99 16.20
C GLY A 14 -3.65 -4.49 16.04
N GLN A 15 -4.47 -4.89 15.08
CA GLN A 15 -4.84 -6.30 14.89
C GLN A 15 -3.59 -7.17 14.65
N LYS A 16 -3.46 -8.29 15.38
CA LYS A 16 -2.44 -9.30 15.09
C LYS A 16 -2.78 -10.01 13.79
N MET A 17 -1.79 -10.18 12.93
CA MET A 17 -1.96 -10.87 11.66
C MET A 17 -0.71 -11.65 11.31
N ASP A 18 -0.91 -12.84 10.74
CA ASP A 18 0.17 -13.68 10.26
C ASP A 18 0.89 -13.01 9.06
N PRO A 19 2.23 -13.03 8.99
CA PRO A 19 2.97 -12.40 7.90
C PRO A 19 2.60 -12.94 6.51
N LYS A 20 2.32 -14.25 6.40
CA LYS A 20 1.97 -14.88 5.13
C LYS A 20 0.55 -14.51 4.72
N GLU A 21 -0.39 -14.49 5.65
CA GLU A 21 -1.75 -14.00 5.41
C GLU A 21 -1.73 -12.56 4.91
N TRP A 22 -0.98 -11.68 5.60
CA TRP A 22 -0.81 -10.29 5.18
C TRP A 22 -0.18 -10.18 3.79
N GLY A 23 0.88 -10.93 3.52
CA GLY A 23 1.57 -10.92 2.21
C GLY A 23 0.66 -11.37 1.06
N ILE A 24 -0.18 -12.39 1.28
CA ILE A 24 -1.18 -12.82 0.28
C ILE A 24 -2.23 -11.73 0.06
N GLY A 25 -2.69 -11.07 1.14
CA GLY A 25 -3.61 -9.94 1.06
C GLY A 25 -3.03 -8.77 0.24
N LEU A 26 -1.77 -8.42 0.51
CA LEU A 26 -1.03 -7.39 -0.22
C LEU A 26 -0.96 -7.71 -1.72
N PHE A 27 -0.58 -8.94 -2.07
CA PHE A 27 -0.49 -9.35 -3.47
C PHE A 27 -1.85 -9.22 -4.17
N LYS A 28 -2.93 -9.72 -3.55
CA LYS A 28 -4.28 -9.63 -4.13
C LYS A 28 -4.72 -8.17 -4.34
N LYS A 29 -4.48 -7.31 -3.35
CA LYS A 29 -4.86 -5.90 -3.44
C LYS A 29 -4.07 -5.15 -4.52
N LEU A 30 -2.78 -5.45 -4.66
CA LEU A 30 -1.97 -4.91 -5.75
C LEU A 30 -2.53 -5.30 -7.12
N GLN A 31 -2.89 -6.57 -7.33
CA GLN A 31 -3.50 -7.02 -8.59
C GLN A 31 -4.83 -6.31 -8.88
N GLU A 32 -5.68 -6.13 -7.86
CA GLU A 32 -6.94 -5.40 -7.99
C GLU A 32 -6.71 -3.94 -8.40
N LEU A 33 -5.76 -3.25 -7.75
CA LEU A 33 -5.47 -1.84 -8.04
C LEU A 33 -4.83 -1.64 -9.41
N ILE A 34 -3.93 -2.55 -9.82
CA ILE A 34 -3.34 -2.54 -11.17
C ILE A 34 -4.45 -2.58 -12.23
N ILE A 35 -5.46 -3.44 -12.05
CA ILE A 35 -6.60 -3.53 -12.97
C ILE A 35 -7.49 -2.28 -12.86
N LYS A 36 -7.81 -1.82 -11.64
CA LYS A 36 -8.70 -0.68 -11.38
C LYS A 36 -8.19 0.61 -12.01
N TYR A 37 -6.88 0.84 -11.97
CA TYR A 37 -6.22 2.05 -12.45
C TYR A 37 -5.59 1.88 -13.85
N ASP A 38 -5.83 0.76 -14.52
CA ASP A 38 -5.23 0.40 -15.83
C ASP A 38 -3.70 0.59 -15.87
N LEU A 39 -3.01 0.21 -14.79
CA LEU A 39 -1.57 0.41 -14.66
C LEU A 39 -0.83 -0.63 -15.51
N LYS A 40 -0.12 -0.16 -16.53
CA LYS A 40 0.73 -0.98 -17.40
C LYS A 40 2.18 -0.58 -17.20
N GLN A 41 3.05 -1.58 -17.12
CA GLN A 41 4.49 -1.34 -17.22
C GLN A 41 4.83 -1.39 -18.71
N GLU A 42 5.07 -0.24 -19.32
CA GLU A 42 5.70 -0.22 -20.64
C GLU A 42 7.15 -0.70 -20.49
N GLY A 43 7.66 -1.42 -21.49
CA GLY A 43 8.97 -2.07 -21.43
C GLY A 43 10.13 -1.10 -21.15
N PRO A 44 11.37 -1.62 -21.05
CA PRO A 44 12.55 -0.88 -20.56
C PRO A 44 13.00 0.33 -21.41
N GLU A 45 12.22 0.75 -22.40
CA GLU A 45 12.61 1.78 -23.37
C GLU A 45 12.01 3.16 -23.05
N LYS A 46 10.99 3.24 -22.18
CA LYS A 46 10.27 4.51 -21.90
C LYS A 46 10.44 4.96 -20.45
N PHE A 47 11.64 5.44 -20.12
CA PHE A 47 11.91 6.04 -18.81
C PHE A 47 11.77 7.56 -18.77
N TYR A 48 11.82 8.23 -19.94
CA TYR A 48 11.89 9.70 -20.02
C TYR A 48 10.57 10.37 -20.41
N ASP A 49 9.57 9.59 -20.83
CA ASP A 49 8.24 10.07 -21.22
C ASP A 49 7.28 9.67 -20.09
N VAL A 50 7.19 10.54 -19.07
CA VAL A 50 6.27 10.33 -17.95
C VAL A 50 4.94 10.94 -18.37
N ASP A 51 3.97 10.07 -18.67
CA ASP A 51 2.58 10.49 -18.84
C ASP A 51 2.04 10.95 -17.48
N ASP A 52 1.75 12.24 -17.35
CA ASP A 52 1.24 12.84 -16.10
C ASP A 52 -0.05 12.15 -15.63
N ALA A 53 -0.92 11.74 -16.55
CA ALA A 53 -2.16 11.04 -16.20
C ALA A 53 -1.87 9.66 -15.61
N TYR A 54 -0.84 8.97 -16.13
CA TYR A 54 -0.37 7.71 -15.56
C TYR A 54 0.25 7.93 -14.17
N ALA A 55 1.06 8.97 -14.01
CA ALA A 55 1.68 9.30 -12.72
C ALA A 55 0.63 9.58 -11.64
N ASP A 56 -0.42 10.35 -11.97
CA ASP A 56 -1.55 10.62 -11.09
C ASP A 56 -2.33 9.35 -10.75
N ALA A 57 -2.60 8.49 -11.74
CA ALA A 57 -3.27 7.20 -11.52
C ALA A 57 -2.46 6.28 -10.59
N LEU A 58 -1.14 6.22 -10.79
CA LEU A 58 -0.24 5.44 -9.94
C LEU A 58 -0.21 5.98 -8.50
N PHE A 59 -0.14 7.29 -8.35
CA PHE A 59 -0.15 7.94 -7.03
C PHE A 59 -1.47 7.66 -6.28
N GLN A 60 -2.61 7.77 -6.98
CA GLN A 60 -3.90 7.47 -6.39
C GLN A 60 -4.04 5.98 -6.04
N ALA A 61 -3.56 5.07 -6.90
CA ALA A 61 -3.53 3.64 -6.61
C ALA A 61 -2.71 3.31 -5.37
N ALA A 62 -1.53 3.94 -5.21
CA ALA A 62 -0.68 3.77 -4.03
C ALA A 62 -1.33 4.33 -2.76
N THR A 63 -2.06 5.43 -2.87
CA THR A 63 -2.82 6.03 -1.76
C THR A 63 -3.96 5.10 -1.33
N ASP A 64 -4.75 4.59 -2.29
CA ASP A 64 -5.81 3.61 -2.03
C ASP A 64 -5.25 2.36 -1.36
N LEU A 65 -4.11 1.84 -1.81
CA LEU A 65 -3.44 0.70 -1.19
C LEU A 65 -3.16 0.98 0.30
N LEU A 66 -2.60 2.15 0.61
CA LEU A 66 -2.23 2.51 1.98
C LEU A 66 -3.47 2.70 2.89
N VAL A 67 -4.55 3.26 2.36
CA VAL A 67 -5.81 3.43 3.10
C VAL A 67 -6.46 2.06 3.36
N GLU A 68 -6.52 1.22 2.33
CA GLU A 68 -7.24 -0.06 2.35
C GLU A 68 -6.48 -1.23 2.97
N MET A 69 -5.15 -1.19 2.99
CA MET A 69 -4.33 -2.18 3.68
C MET A 69 -3.81 -1.58 4.98
N GLY A 70 -3.17 -0.42 4.92
CA GLY A 70 -2.34 0.10 6.00
C GLY A 70 -0.93 -0.49 5.95
N VAL A 71 -0.22 -0.50 7.08
CA VAL A 71 1.18 -0.94 7.17
C VAL A 71 1.33 -2.07 8.18
N TYR A 72 2.17 -3.05 7.87
CA TYR A 72 2.47 -4.17 8.76
C TYR A 72 3.77 -3.96 9.53
N CYS A 73 3.71 -4.11 10.85
CA CYS A 73 4.88 -4.10 11.72
C CYS A 73 5.38 -5.54 11.90
N ILE A 74 6.49 -5.87 11.25
CA ILE A 74 7.10 -7.21 11.30
C ILE A 74 7.52 -7.63 12.72
N THR A 75 7.89 -6.68 13.57
CA THR A 75 8.36 -6.95 14.94
C THR A 75 7.23 -7.32 15.89
N THR A 76 6.05 -6.71 15.73
CA THR A 76 4.89 -6.96 16.61
C THR A 76 3.85 -7.86 15.97
N HIS A 77 4.03 -8.22 14.69
CA HIS A 77 3.07 -8.96 13.86
C HIS A 77 1.68 -8.33 13.84
N ARG A 78 1.63 -7.00 13.73
CA ARG A 78 0.39 -6.22 13.77
C ARG A 78 0.25 -5.26 12.61
N THR A 79 -1.00 -5.03 12.22
CA THR A 79 -1.36 -4.08 11.17
C THR A 79 -1.77 -2.72 11.75
N ILE A 80 -1.23 -1.67 11.15
CA ILE A 80 -1.50 -0.25 11.42
C ILE A 80 -2.44 0.25 10.32
N ARG A 81 -3.65 0.68 10.69
CA ARG A 81 -4.55 1.43 9.81
C ARG A 81 -4.32 2.93 10.00
N PHE A 82 -4.65 3.77 9.02
CA PHE A 82 -4.49 5.23 9.10
C PHE A 82 -5.81 6.01 9.14
N SER A 83 -6.95 5.32 8.94
CA SER A 83 -8.27 5.87 9.25
C SER A 83 -8.54 5.91 10.75
#